data_AF-A0A7V9GQY7-F1
#
_entry.id   AF-A0A7V9GQY7-F1
#
_cell.length_a   1.000
_cell.length_b   1.000
_cell.length_c   1.000
_cell.angle_alpha   90.00
_cell.angle_beta   90.00
_cell.angle_gamma   90.00
#
_symmetry.space_group_name_H-M   'P 1'
#
loop_
_entity.id
_entity.type
_entity.pdbx_description
1 polymer ?
#
loop_
_entity_poly.entity_id
_entity_poly.type
_entity_poly.pdbx_seq_one_letter_code
_entity_poly.pdbx_strand_id
1 'polypeptide(L)' 'MPWQGTVDGAVDVGPNAVLIAATLTVEGASSGASGEQRIWSVVTVRDGKLTRTETYKDPVQALEAVGLSE' A
#
# COMPACT_ATOMS: atom_id res chain seq x y z
N MET A 1 18.70 2.66 -7.25
CA MET A 1 17.43 2.18 -7.83
C MET A 1 16.33 3.14 -7.40
N PRO A 2 15.78 4.02 -8.25
CA PRO A 2 14.61 4.78 -7.87
C PRO A 2 13.43 3.81 -7.78
N TRP A 3 12.94 3.56 -6.57
CA TRP A 3 11.61 2.98 -6.41
C TRP A 3 10.64 3.94 -7.07
N GLN A 4 10.00 3.49 -8.14
CA GLN A 4 9.03 4.28 -8.88
C GLN A 4 7.66 3.68 -8.64
N GLY A 5 6.74 4.53 -8.22
CA GLY A 5 5.37 4.12 -7.95
C GLY A 5 4.45 5.31 -7.99
N THR A 6 3.21 5.05 -8.39
CA THR A 6 2.12 6.01 -8.38
C THR A 6 1.15 5.65 -7.26
N VAL A 7 0.68 6.67 -6.55
CA VAL A 7 -0.50 6.51 -5.70
C VAL A 7 -1.70 6.69 -6.60
N ASP A 8 -2.46 5.61 -6.77
CA ASP A 8 -3.65 5.59 -7.62
C ASP A 8 -4.87 6.15 -6.87
N GLY A 9 -4.85 6.07 -5.53
CA GLY A 9 -5.87 6.64 -4.66
C GLY A 9 -5.55 6.39 -3.20
N ALA A 10 -6.17 7.18 -2.32
CA ALA A 10 -6.09 7.01 -0.88
C ALA A 10 -7.44 7.37 -0.24
N VAL A 11 -7.78 6.68 0.85
CA VAL A 11 -8.99 6.94 1.63
C VAL A 11 -8.69 6.79 3.12
N ASP A 12 -9.21 7.72 3.92
CA ASP A 12 -9.15 7.64 5.37
C ASP A 12 -10.15 6.58 5.86
N VAL A 13 -9.67 5.62 6.64
CA VAL A 13 -10.44 4.42 7.07
C VAL A 13 -10.55 4.32 8.59
N GLY A 14 -10.37 5.44 9.28
CA GLY A 14 -10.46 5.54 10.72
C GLY A 14 -9.69 6.74 11.26
N PRO A 15 -9.57 6.89 12.59
CA PRO A 15 -8.92 8.05 13.20
C PRO A 15 -7.42 8.13 12.94
N ASN A 16 -6.77 7.00 12.66
CA ASN A 16 -5.32 6.87 12.56
C ASN A 16 -4.89 5.98 11.39
N ALA A 17 -5.77 5.66 10.45
CA ALA A 17 -5.50 4.70 9.40
C ALA A 17 -5.91 5.23 8.02
N VAL A 18 -5.04 5.03 7.04
CA VAL A 18 -5.28 5.38 5.64
C VAL A 18 -5.05 4.15 4.79
N LEU A 19 -6.01 3.83 3.92
CA LEU A 19 -5.87 2.81 2.89
C LEU A 19 -5.38 3.49 1.61
N ILE A 20 -4.29 2.98 1.06
CA ILE A 20 -3.63 3.51 -0.14
C ILE A 20 -3.64 2.42 -1.22
N ALA A 21 -4.12 2.75 -2.41
CA ALA A 21 -3.92 1.93 -3.61
C ALA A 21 -2.74 2.52 -4.40
N ALA A 22 -1.78 1.68 -4.78
CA ALA A 22 -0.60 2.12 -5.53
C ALA A 22 -0.18 1.10 -6.57
N THR A 23 0.43 1.60 -7.65
CA THR A 23 1.09 0.80 -8.67
C THR A 23 2.59 1.04 -8.56
N LEU A 24 3.36 -0.04 -8.38
CA LEU A 24 4.81 -0.01 -8.23
C LEU A 24 5.49 -0.60 -9.45
N THR A 25 6.53 0.05 -9.95
CA THR A 25 7.51 -0.57 -10.84
C THR A 25 8.66 -1.11 -10.01
N VAL A 26 8.91 -2.41 -10.10
CA VAL A 26 9.94 -3.11 -9.34
C VAL A 26 10.94 -3.76 -10.29
N GLU A 27 12.22 -3.72 -9.91
CA GLU A 27 13.27 -4.44 -10.61
C GLU A 27 13.86 -5.49 -9.67
N GLY A 28 13.92 -6.73 -10.13
CA GLY A 28 14.51 -7.83 -9.37
C GLY A 28 16.02 -7.63 -9.21
N ALA A 29 16.49 -7.39 -7.99
CA ALA A 29 17.89 -7.03 -7.74
C ALA A 29 18.93 -8.04 -8.25
N SER A 30 18.58 -9.34 -8.31
CA SER A 30 19.47 -10.39 -8.82
C SER A 30 19.29 -10.70 -10.31
N SER A 31 18.12 -10.43 -10.88
CA SER A 31 17.77 -10.82 -12.25
C SER A 31 17.70 -9.66 -13.24
N GLY A 32 17.60 -8.42 -12.75
CA GLY A 32 17.30 -7.25 -13.57
C GLY A 32 15.91 -7.28 -14.22
N ALA A 33 15.05 -8.24 -13.86
CA ALA A 33 13.72 -8.36 -14.44
C ALA A 33 12.83 -7.22 -13.92
N SER A 34 12.25 -6.45 -14.84
CA SER A 34 11.26 -5.43 -14.52
C SER A 34 9.87 -6.04 -14.36
N GLY A 35 9.13 -5.60 -13.36
CA GLY A 35 7.73 -5.94 -13.15
C GLY A 35 6.92 -4.75 -12.69
N GLU A 36 5.62 -4.81 -12.94
CA GLU A 36 4.64 -3.90 -12.36
C GLU A 36 3.84 -4.67 -11.31
N GLN A 37 3.61 -4.04 -10.15
CA GLN A 37 2.85 -4.63 -9.07
C GLN A 37 1.84 -3.62 -8.53
N ARG A 38 0.56 -3.98 -8.57
CA ARG A 38 -0.48 -3.28 -7.84
C ARG A 38 -0.52 -3.75 -6.40
N ILE A 39 -0.60 -2.80 -5.48
CA ILE A 39 -0.66 -3.04 -4.05
C ILE A 39 -1.69 -2.17 -3.36
N TRP A 40 -2.15 -2.66 -2.22
CA TRP A 40 -2.97 -1.91 -1.28
C TRP A 40 -2.25 -1.88 0.05
N SER A 41 -2.01 -0.69 0.60
CA SER A 41 -1.33 -0.54 1.88
C SER A 41 -2.24 0.14 2.89
N VAL A 42 -2.35 -0.47 4.07
CA VAL A 42 -2.93 0.17 5.24
C VAL A 42 -1.79 0.81 6.02
N VAL A 43 -1.79 2.13 6.11
CA VAL A 43 -0.79 2.87 6.88
C VAL A 43 -1.41 3.41 8.16
N THR A 44 -0.76 3.17 9.29
CA THR A 44 -1.13 3.77 10.56
C THR A 44 -0.36 5.07 10.76
N VAL A 45 -1.09 6.17 10.97
CA VAL A 45 -0.53 7.50 11.23
C VAL A 45 -0.74 7.85 12.70
N ARG A 46 0.33 8.27 13.39
CA ARG A 46 0.26 8.85 14.74
C ARG A 46 1.18 10.05 14.80
N ASP A 47 0.69 11.16 15.34
CA ASP A 47 1.45 12.41 15.46
C ASP A 47 2.08 12.88 14.12
N GLY A 48 1.31 12.75 13.04
CA GLY A 48 1.75 13.10 11.68
C GLY A 48 2.82 12.17 11.07
N LYS A 49 3.10 11.02 11.71
CA LYS A 49 4.13 10.07 11.26
C LYS A 49 3.53 8.70 10.95
N LEU A 50 4.08 8.04 9.94
CA LEU A 50 3.78 6.64 9.67
C LEU A 50 4.43 5.77 10.75
N THR A 51 3.61 5.00 11.47
CA THR A 51 4.07 4.11 12.55
C THR A 51 3.92 2.63 12.21
N ARG A 52 3.11 2.29 11.21
CA ARG A 52 2.93 0.92 10.71
C ARG A 52 2.49 0.96 9.26
N THR A 53 2.92 -0.03 8.49
CA THR A 53 2.47 -0.25 7.11
C THR A 53 2.25 -1.74 6.91
N GLU A 54 1.05 -2.10 6.47
CA GLU A 54 0.71 -3.45 6.03
C GLU A 54 0.33 -3.39 4.55
N THR A 55 0.97 -4.22 3.73
CA THR A 55 0.79 -4.20 2.28
C THR A 55 0.23 -5.52 1.80
N TYR A 56 -0.83 -5.45 1.01
CA TYR A 56 -1.59 -6.55 0.47
C TYR A 56 -1.56 -6.49 -1.06
N LYS A 57 -1.62 -7.67 -1.69
CA LYS A 57 -1.76 -7.80 -3.16
C LYS A 57 -3.22 -7.90 -3.60
N ASP A 58 -4.13 -8.06 -2.64
CA ASP A 58 -5.56 -8.19 -2.86
C ASP A 58 -6.27 -7.03 -2.13
N PRO A 59 -7.10 -6.23 -2.82
CA PRO A 59 -7.87 -5.15 -2.20
C PRO A 59 -8.78 -5.64 -1.07
N VAL A 60 -9.33 -6.85 -1.18
CA VAL A 60 -10.27 -7.39 -0.18
C VAL A 60 -9.57 -7.57 1.16
N GLN A 61 -8.36 -8.14 1.15
CA GLN A 61 -7.57 -8.31 2.38
C GLN A 61 -7.20 -6.98 3.03
N ALA A 62 -6.95 -5.95 2.22
CA ALA A 62 -6.66 -4.62 2.74
C ALA A 62 -7.90 -3.97 3.38
N LEU A 63 -9.09 -4.20 2.83
CA LEU A 63 -10.36 -3.75 3.39
C LEU A 63 -10.72 -4.51 4.67
N GLU A 64 -10.53 -5.83 4.69
CA GLU A 64 -10.70 -6.68 5.88
C GLU A 64 -9.82 -6.20 7.04
N ALA A 65 -8.55 -5.87 6.76
CA ALA A 65 -7.61 -5.38 7.76
C ALA A 65 -8.05 -4.07 8.45
N VAL A 66 -8.93 -3.30 7.81
CA VAL A 66 -9.50 -2.06 8.36
C VAL A 66 -10.99 -2.18 8.70
N GLY A 67 -11.54 -3.40 8.65
CA GLY A 67 -12.93 -3.68 9.01
C GLY A 67 -13.97 -3.12 8.05
N LEU A 68 -13.62 -2.97 6.76
CA LEU A 68 -14.50 -2.42 5.72
C LEU A 68 -15.03 -3.45 4.72
N SER A 69 -14.74 -4.73 4.91
CA SER A 69 -15.35 -5.84 4.16
C SER A 69 -16.70 -6.24 4.78
N GLU A 70 -17.73 -6.44 3.96
CA GLU A 70 -19.01 -7.04 4.37
C GLU A 70 -18.92 -8.55 4.65
#